data_AF-A0A538KKD9-F1
#
_entry.id   AF-A0A538KKD9-F1
#
_cell.length_a   1.000
_cell.length_b   1.000
_cell.length_c   1.000
_cell.angle_alpha   90.00
_cell.angle_beta   90.00
_cell.angle_gamma   90.00
#
_symmetry.space_group_name_H-M   'P 1'
#
loop_
_entity.id
_entity.type
_entity.pdbx_description
1 polymer ?
#
loop_
_entity_poly.entity_id
_entity_poly.type
_entity_poly.pdbx_seq_one_letter_code
_entity_poly.pdbx_strand_id
1 'polypeptide(L)'
;MLLQVVEHRLPEDQKLRLDAAPRVVYVIDRNGAEYSEDARTVSGPLHALSFELVPAASDDALLAVPLQLPPSEQHLIRCDRVDFPPGGVAHLHTHRGPGIRVLLQGAIRIKTAGET
;
A
#
# COMPACT_ATOMS: atom_id res chain seq x y z
N MET A 1 6.15 -10.63 -10.52
CA MET A 1 4.90 -10.00 -10.03
C MET A 1 5.17 -8.52 -9.81
N LEU A 2 4.12 -7.73 -9.70
CA LEU A 2 4.21 -6.32 -9.33
C LEU A 2 3.62 -6.16 -7.92
N LEU A 3 4.24 -5.28 -7.12
CA LEU A 3 3.58 -4.67 -5.99
C LEU A 3 3.01 -3.34 -6.48
N GLN A 4 1.70 -3.16 -6.38
CA GLN A 4 1.03 -1.91 -6.74
C GLN A 4 0.32 -1.30 -5.55
N VAL A 5 0.02 0.00 -5.63
CA VAL A 5 -0.91 0.68 -4.73
C VAL A 5 -1.99 1.40 -5.53
N VAL A 6 -3.25 1.16 -5.16
CA VAL A 6 -4.43 1.81 -5.73
C VAL A 6 -5.15 2.58 -4.63
N GLU A 7 -5.62 3.78 -4.93
CA GLU A 7 -6.48 4.55 -4.02
C GLU A 7 -7.94 4.34 -4.38
N HIS A 8 -8.75 3.95 -3.38
CA HIS A 8 -10.18 3.80 -3.51
C HIS A 8 -10.90 4.91 -2.73
N ARG A 9 -11.77 5.64 -3.42
CA ARG A 9 -12.68 6.64 -2.86
C ARG A 9 -14.09 6.28 -3.27
N LEU A 10 -14.83 5.66 -2.34
CA LEU A 10 -16.21 5.24 -2.58
C LEU A 10 -17.16 6.13 -1.77
N PRO A 11 -18.09 6.86 -2.41
CA PRO A 11 -19.19 7.52 -1.73
C PRO A 11 -20.15 6.51 -1.08
N GLU A 12 -21.10 7.03 -0.32
CA GLU A 12 -22.18 6.23 0.29
C GLU A 12 -22.90 5.37 -0.76
N ASP A 13 -23.31 4.15 -0.36
CA ASP A 13 -23.98 3.13 -1.18
C ASP A 13 -23.23 2.60 -2.42
N GLN A 14 -22.04 3.13 -2.74
CA GLN A 14 -21.21 2.58 -3.81
C GLN A 14 -20.54 1.28 -3.35
N LYS A 15 -20.42 0.32 -4.26
CA LYS A 15 -19.71 -0.94 -4.06
C LYS A 15 -18.62 -1.10 -5.10
N LEU A 16 -17.47 -1.61 -4.66
CA LEU A 16 -16.37 -2.00 -5.51
C LEU A 16 -16.05 -3.48 -5.24
N ARG A 17 -15.94 -4.25 -6.31
CA ARG A 17 -15.39 -5.61 -6.25
C ARG A 17 -13.88 -5.52 -6.37
N LEU A 18 -13.19 -6.07 -5.39
CA LEU A 18 -11.75 -6.33 -5.45
C LEU A 18 -11.57 -7.80 -5.81
N ASP A 19 -10.94 -8.09 -6.94
CA ASP A 19 -10.69 -9.47 -7.38
C ASP A 19 -9.65 -10.18 -6.51
N ALA A 20 -9.53 -11.51 -6.58
CA ALA A 20 -8.61 -12.24 -5.73
C ALA A 20 -7.14 -11.85 -6.02
N ALA A 21 -6.43 -11.41 -4.99
CA ALA A 21 -5.00 -11.11 -5.01
C ALA A 21 -4.51 -10.98 -3.57
N PRO A 22 -3.27 -11.42 -3.24
CA PRO A 22 -2.66 -11.10 -1.97
C PRO A 22 -2.55 -9.58 -1.82
N ARG A 23 -3.28 -9.02 -0.85
CA ARG A 23 -3.34 -7.58 -0.65
C ARG A 23 -3.48 -7.19 0.81
N VAL A 24 -3.10 -5.95 1.11
CA VAL A 24 -3.50 -5.26 2.32
C VAL A 24 -4.32 -4.02 1.94
N VAL A 25 -5.54 -3.93 2.47
CA VAL A 25 -6.39 -2.75 2.36
C VAL A 25 -6.24 -1.94 3.63
N TYR A 26 -5.69 -0.73 3.51
CA TYR A 26 -5.56 0.23 4.61
C TYR A 26 -6.67 1.29 4.50
N VAL A 27 -7.61 1.27 5.44
CA VAL A 27 -8.71 2.24 5.53
C VAL A 27 -8.24 3.43 6.34
N ILE A 28 -8.14 4.59 5.69
CA ILE A 28 -7.47 5.78 6.21
C ILE A 28 -8.17 6.31 7.46
N ASP A 29 -9.50 6.50 7.39
CA ASP A 29 -10.28 7.09 8.48
C ASP A 29 -10.32 6.19 9.73
N ARG A 30 -10.17 4.88 9.55
CA ARG A 30 -10.18 3.90 10.64
C ARG A 30 -8.80 3.61 11.19
N ASN A 31 -7.74 4.08 10.52
CA ASN A 31 -6.36 3.69 10.79
C ASN A 31 -6.22 2.15 10.91
N GLY A 32 -6.85 1.42 10.00
CA GLY A 32 -6.97 -0.04 10.06
C GLY A 32 -6.49 -0.69 8.78
N ALA A 33 -5.68 -1.74 8.91
CA ALA A 33 -5.18 -2.53 7.80
C ALA A 33 -5.73 -3.96 7.89
N GLU A 34 -6.25 -4.48 6.77
CA GLU A 34 -6.75 -5.84 6.66
C GLU A 34 -6.05 -6.57 5.51
N TYR A 35 -5.51 -7.75 5.79
CA TYR A 35 -4.98 -8.65 4.77
C TYR A 35 -6.09 -9.52 4.18
N SER A 36 -6.05 -9.77 2.87
CA SER A 36 -6.90 -10.76 2.20
C SER A 36 -6.25 -11.26 0.92
N GLU A 37 -6.52 -12.50 0.54
CA GLU A 37 -6.16 -13.05 -0.78
C GLU A 37 -7.41 -13.28 -1.66
N ASP A 38 -8.56 -13.44 -1.02
CA ASP A 38 -9.82 -13.71 -1.69
C ASP A 38 -10.42 -12.46 -2.34
N ALA A 39 -11.26 -12.71 -3.35
CA ALA A 39 -12.11 -11.66 -3.89
C ALA A 39 -13.08 -11.16 -2.81
N ARG A 40 -13.20 -9.84 -2.66
CA ARG A 40 -14.11 -9.23 -1.69
C ARG A 40 -14.83 -8.03 -2.28
N THR A 41 -16.03 -7.75 -1.79
CA THR A 41 -16.73 -6.51 -2.08
C THR A 41 -16.53 -5.55 -0.92
N VAL A 42 -16.07 -4.34 -1.21
CA VAL A 42 -16.03 -3.23 -0.27
C VAL A 42 -17.15 -2.25 -0.61
N SER A 43 -17.77 -1.68 0.41
CA SER A 43 -18.86 -0.70 0.24
C SER A 43 -18.46 0.63 0.87
N GLY A 44 -18.91 1.74 0.29
CA GLY A 44 -18.71 3.07 0.84
C GLY A 44 -19.67 3.41 1.99
N PRO A 45 -19.45 4.54 2.68
CA PRO A 45 -18.35 5.48 2.44
C PRO A 45 -16.99 4.90 2.83
N LEU A 46 -15.99 5.03 1.93
CA LEU A 46 -14.66 4.46 2.10
C LEU A 46 -13.58 5.33 1.46
N HIS A 47 -12.53 5.64 2.21
CA HIS A 47 -11.26 6.10 1.68
C HIS A 47 -10.15 5.12 2.09
N ALA A 48 -9.58 4.42 1.13
CA ALA A 48 -8.61 3.35 1.39
C ALA A 48 -7.48 3.31 0.36
N LEU A 49 -6.34 2.79 0.79
CA LEU A 49 -5.23 2.38 -0.08
C LEU A 49 -5.17 0.86 -0.12
N SER A 50 -5.17 0.27 -1.30
CA SER A 50 -4.98 -1.17 -1.49
C SER A 50 -3.57 -1.43 -2.02
N PHE A 51 -2.75 -2.13 -1.24
CA PHE A 51 -1.42 -2.59 -1.63
C PHE A 51 -1.54 -4.03 -2.13
N GLU A 52 -1.30 -4.26 -3.41
CA GLU A 52 -1.67 -5.52 -4.07
C GLU A 52 -0.49 -6.16 -4.78
N LEU A 53 -0.40 -7.48 -4.67
CA LEU A 53 0.50 -8.30 -5.45
C LEU A 53 -0.23 -8.85 -6.69
N VAL A 54 0.12 -8.30 -7.86
CA VAL A 54 -0.60 -8.56 -9.11
C VAL A 54 0.33 -8.98 -10.25
N PRO A 55 -0.18 -9.71 -11.26
CA PRO A 55 0.62 -10.08 -12.43
C PRO A 55 0.83 -8.92 -13.42
N ALA A 56 -0.09 -7.95 -13.45
CA ALA A 56 -0.05 -6.76 -14.29
C ALA A 56 -0.63 -5.56 -13.52
N ALA A 57 -0.13 -4.36 -13.80
CA ALA A 57 -0.59 -3.15 -13.12
C ALA A 57 -1.98 -2.77 -13.60
N SER A 58 -2.81 -2.25 -12.71
CA SER A 58 -4.08 -1.62 -13.10
C SER A 58 -3.85 -0.21 -13.63
N ASP A 59 -4.74 0.25 -14.52
CA ASP A 59 -4.66 1.59 -15.12
C ASP A 59 -4.77 2.73 -14.09
N ASP A 60 -5.41 2.44 -12.96
CA ASP A 60 -5.64 3.37 -11.84
C ASP A 60 -4.60 3.24 -10.71
N ALA A 61 -3.55 2.43 -10.89
CA ALA A 61 -2.48 2.31 -9.92
C ALA A 61 -1.73 3.64 -9.77
N LEU A 62 -1.59 4.13 -8.53
CA LEU A 62 -0.77 5.30 -8.22
C LEU A 62 0.72 5.00 -8.45
N LEU A 63 1.12 3.76 -8.19
CA LEU A 63 2.46 3.23 -8.44
C LEU A 63 2.39 1.70 -8.56
N ALA A 64 3.15 1.15 -9.50
CA ALA A 64 3.41 -0.29 -9.59
C ALA A 64 4.91 -0.52 -9.77
N VAL A 65 5.49 -1.41 -8.96
CA VAL A 65 6.92 -1.72 -8.99
C VAL A 65 7.15 -3.23 -9.12
N PRO A 66 8.14 -3.67 -9.92
CA PRO A 66 8.51 -5.07 -9.98
C PRO A 66 8.95 -5.60 -8.63
N LEU A 67 8.44 -6.77 -8.27
CA LEU A 67 8.81 -7.48 -7.06
C LEU A 67 9.26 -8.91 -7.38
N GLN A 68 10.45 -9.26 -6.91
CA GLN A 68 10.99 -10.62 -6.99
C GLN A 68 10.73 -11.32 -5.66
N LEU A 69 9.83 -12.30 -5.67
CA LEU A 69 9.55 -13.17 -4.53
C LEU A 69 9.94 -14.61 -4.91
N PRO A 70 10.95 -15.21 -4.27
CA PRO A 70 11.28 -16.61 -4.47
C PRO A 70 10.07 -17.52 -4.15
N PRO A 71 9.60 -18.35 -5.08
CA PRO A 71 8.42 -19.19 -4.86
C PRO A 71 8.57 -20.24 -3.74
N SER A 72 9.82 -20.59 -3.40
CA SER A 72 10.15 -21.58 -2.37
C SER A 72 10.16 -21.01 -0.94
N GLU A 73 9.94 -19.70 -0.79
CA GLU A 73 10.02 -19.01 0.49
C GLU A 73 8.64 -18.51 0.95
N GLN A 74 8.48 -18.41 2.27
CA GLN A 74 7.31 -17.75 2.84
C GLN A 74 7.58 -16.26 2.94
N HIS A 75 6.58 -15.47 2.55
CA HIS A 75 6.68 -14.02 2.51
C HIS A 75 5.67 -13.39 3.46
N LEU A 76 6.02 -12.23 4.02
CA LEU A 76 5.15 -11.41 4.84
C LEU A 76 4.97 -10.05 4.18
N ILE A 77 3.72 -9.61 4.05
CA ILE A 77 3.41 -8.21 3.78
C ILE A 77 3.14 -7.50 5.11
N ARG A 78 3.76 -6.34 5.31
CA ARG A 78 3.55 -5.47 6.48
C ARG A 78 3.07 -4.11 6.01
N CYS A 79 2.00 -3.62 6.61
CA CYS A 79 1.48 -2.28 6.37
C CYS A 79 1.64 -1.47 7.65
N ASP A 80 2.56 -0.50 7.61
CA ASP A 80 2.87 0.37 8.74
C ASP A 80 2.37 1.79 8.44
N ARG A 81 1.70 2.42 9.41
CA ARG A 81 1.53 3.88 9.45
C ARG A 81 2.64 4.48 10.29
N VAL A 82 3.27 5.52 9.76
CA VAL A 82 4.31 6.28 10.48
C VAL A 82 3.94 7.75 10.46
N ASP A 83 3.76 8.33 11.65
CA ASP A 83 3.53 9.76 11.83
C ASP A 83 4.82 10.42 12.35
N PHE A 84 5.20 11.55 11.77
CA PHE A 84 6.32 12.38 12.25
C PHE A 84 5.78 13.67 12.87
N PRO A 85 6.32 14.12 14.02
CA PRO A 85 6.12 15.50 14.43
C PRO A 85 6.79 16.44 13.42
N PRO A 86 6.38 17.72 13.34
CA PRO A 86 7.05 18.70 12.48
C PRO A 86 8.56 18.75 12.75
N GLY A 87 9.37 18.62 11.69
CA GLY A 87 10.83 18.56 11.79
C GLY A 87 11.40 17.21 12.26
N GLY A 88 10.56 16.20 12.50
CA GLY A 88 10.99 14.84 12.84
C GLY A 88 11.83 14.21 11.73
N VAL A 89 12.85 13.43 12.12
CA VAL A 89 13.79 12.79 11.20
C VAL A 89 13.91 11.30 11.54
N ALA A 90 13.70 10.44 10.55
CA ALA A 90 14.15 9.06 10.61
C ALA A 90 15.57 8.97 10.06
N HIS A 91 16.51 8.50 10.88
CA HIS A 91 17.89 8.28 10.44
C HIS A 91 17.98 7.14 9.42
N LEU A 92 19.04 7.15 8.61
CA LEU A 92 19.29 6.14 7.60
C LEU A 92 19.27 4.73 8.22
N HIS A 93 18.40 3.88 7.68
CA HIS A 93 18.31 2.47 8.03
C HIS A 93 17.93 1.66 6.78
N THR A 94 18.18 0.37 6.82
CA THR A 94 17.86 -0.55 5.73
C THR A 94 16.76 -1.51 6.13
N HIS A 95 15.98 -1.95 5.14
CA HIS A 95 14.98 -3.00 5.31
C HIS A 95 15.44 -4.25 4.55
N ARG A 96 15.01 -5.42 5.03
CA ARG A 96 15.28 -6.71 4.37
C ARG A 96 14.47 -6.86 3.07
N GLY A 97 13.25 -6.32 3.05
CA GLY A 97 12.34 -6.40 1.92
C GLY A 97 12.09 -5.03 1.29
N PRO A 98 11.69 -4.99 0.01
CA PRO A 98 11.22 -3.78 -0.66
C PRO A 98 9.82 -3.38 -0.19
N GLY A 99 9.38 -2.19 -0.57
CA GLY A 99 8.03 -1.71 -0.27
C GLY A 99 7.70 -0.39 -0.93
N ILE A 100 6.41 -0.02 -0.89
CA ILE A 100 5.89 1.27 -1.34
C ILE A 100 5.56 2.11 -0.11
N ARG A 101 5.79 3.43 -0.21
CA ARG A 101 5.41 4.41 0.80
C ARG A 101 4.50 5.44 0.16
N VAL A 102 3.40 5.77 0.83
CA VAL A 102 2.43 6.79 0.38
C VAL A 102 2.36 7.88 1.44
N LEU A 103 2.53 9.13 1.03
CA LEU A 103 2.32 10.28 1.91
C LEU A 103 0.82 10.53 2.07
N LEU A 104 0.29 10.33 3.28
CA LEU A 104 -1.14 10.54 3.55
C LEU A 104 -1.48 12.03 3.76
N GLN A 105 -0.61 12.76 4.47
CA GLN A 105 -0.83 14.17 4.81
C GLN A 105 0.49 14.90 5.06
N GLY A 106 0.51 16.21 4.76
CA GLY A 106 1.64 17.08 5.06
C GLY A 106 2.71 17.06 3.97
N ALA A 107 3.97 17.07 4.37
CA ALA A 107 5.11 17.01 3.46
C ALA A 107 6.25 16.21 4.10
N ILE A 108 6.98 15.46 3.28
CA ILE A 108 8.18 14.73 3.68
C ILE A 108 9.26 14.91 2.61
N ARG A 109 10.52 15.03 3.05
CA ARG A 109 11.69 14.96 2.18
C ARG A 109 12.38 13.62 2.42
N ILE A 110 12.58 12.85 1.36
CA ILE A 110 13.21 11.53 1.44
C ILE A 110 14.56 11.62 0.76
N LYS A 111 15.63 11.21 1.45
CA LYS A 111 16.94 11.01 0.84
C LYS A 111 17.22 9.52 0.75
N THR A 112 17.44 9.00 -0.45
CA THR A 112 17.73 7.58 -0.70
C THR A 112 18.78 7.44 -1.79
N ALA A 113 19.64 6.42 -1.71
CA ALA A 113 20.72 6.18 -2.68
C ALA A 113 21.65 7.40 -2.97
N GLY A 114 21.75 8.34 -2.02
CA GLY A 114 22.52 9.57 -2.20
C GLY A 114 21.75 10.76 -2.80
N GLU A 115 20.52 10.54 -3.26
CA GLU A 115 19.66 11.49 -3.96
C GLU A 115 18.47 11.92 -3.09
N THR A 116 17.85 13.06 -3.41
CA THR A 116 16.69 13.65 -2.71
C THR A 116 15.54 13.90 -3.66
#